data_AF-A0A3C0AS01-F1
#
_entry.id   AF-A0A3C0AS01-F1
#
_cell.length_a   1.000
_cell.length_b   1.000
_cell.length_c   1.000
_cell.angle_alpha   90.00
_cell.angle_beta   90.00
_cell.angle_gamma   90.00
#
_symmetry.space_group_name_H-M   'P 1'
#
loop_
_entity.id
_entity.type
_entity.pdbx_description
1 polymer ?
#
loop_
_entity_poly.entity_id
_entity_poly.type
_entity_poly.pdbx_seq_one_letter_code
_entity_poly.pdbx_strand_id
1 'polypeptide(L)'
;PRAYLAVNCAHCHSPGGNARTTGLDLRFSQQDPARWGVWKNPVAAGRGSGGHSYDIVPGAPEKSILMHRLQSSDLAARMPNIGNRVVHQEAVDLIGQWISEMPVERSDSGMP
;
A
#
# COMPACT_ATOMS: atom_id res chain seq x y z
N PRO A 1 -10.11 -1.95 6.95
CA PRO A 1 -8.89 -1.61 6.15
C PRO A 1 -8.73 -2.40 4.83
N ARG A 2 -8.64 -3.74 4.86
CA ARG A 2 -8.47 -4.56 3.63
C ARG A 2 -9.62 -4.39 2.62
N ALA A 3 -10.87 -4.29 3.08
CA ALA A 3 -12.01 -4.01 2.22
C ALA A 3 -11.90 -2.64 1.50
N TYR A 4 -11.42 -1.60 2.20
CA TYR A 4 -11.17 -0.29 1.60
C TYR A 4 -10.15 -0.39 0.46
N LEU A 5 -9.03 -1.09 0.66
CA LEU A 5 -8.03 -1.30 -0.39
C LEU A 5 -8.58 -2.13 -1.56
N ALA A 6 -9.44 -3.11 -1.29
CA ALA A 6 -10.06 -3.91 -2.34
C ALA A 6 -10.98 -3.04 -3.22
N VAL A 7 -11.83 -2.21 -2.61
CA VAL A 7 -12.77 -1.34 -3.32
C VAL A 7 -12.05 -0.22 -4.08
N ASN A 8 -11.04 0.41 -3.46
CA ASN A 8 -10.43 1.63 -4.00
C ASN A 8 -9.16 1.40 -4.81
N CYS A 9 -8.52 0.22 -4.71
CA CYS A 9 -7.19 0.01 -5.28
C CYS A 9 -7.04 -1.30 -6.09
N ALA A 10 -7.79 -2.36 -5.78
CA ALA A 10 -7.58 -3.68 -6.40
C ALA A 10 -7.90 -3.74 -7.90
N HIS A 11 -8.75 -2.83 -8.40
CA HIS A 11 -9.00 -2.72 -9.83
C HIS A 11 -7.69 -2.51 -10.62
N CYS A 12 -6.78 -1.68 -10.10
CA CYS A 12 -5.46 -1.46 -10.68
C CYS A 12 -4.42 -2.45 -10.14
N HIS A 13 -4.41 -2.67 -8.83
CA HIS A 13 -3.42 -3.52 -8.14
C HIS A 13 -3.97 -4.94 -7.95
N SER A 14 -4.02 -5.66 -9.06
CA SER A 14 -4.37 -7.09 -9.13
C SER A 14 -3.60 -7.73 -10.30
N PRO A 15 -3.54 -9.07 -10.41
CA PRO A 15 -2.82 -9.74 -11.48
C PRO A 15 -3.24 -9.32 -12.90
N GLY A 16 -4.52 -9.00 -13.10
CA GLY A 16 -5.06 -8.51 -14.38
C GLY A 16 -5.15 -6.98 -14.49
N GLY A 17 -4.82 -6.24 -13.43
CA GLY A 17 -4.98 -4.80 -13.37
C GLY A 17 -3.86 -4.02 -14.06
N ASN A 18 -4.11 -2.73 -14.28
CA ASN A 18 -3.16 -1.83 -14.95
C ASN A 18 -1.86 -1.60 -14.15
N ALA A 19 -1.89 -1.80 -12.83
CA ALA A 19 -0.72 -1.70 -11.95
C ALA A 19 -0.13 -3.07 -11.57
N ARG A 20 -0.42 -4.14 -12.32
CA ARG A 20 0.11 -5.50 -12.05
C ARG A 20 1.63 -5.56 -11.92
N THR A 21 2.36 -4.69 -12.62
CA THR A 21 3.83 -4.62 -12.59
C THR A 21 4.39 -4.16 -11.24
N THR A 22 3.57 -3.59 -10.36
CA THR A 22 4.00 -3.27 -8.99
C THR A 22 4.13 -4.53 -8.12
N GLY A 23 3.56 -5.66 -8.57
CA GLY A 23 3.53 -6.92 -7.83
C GLY A 23 2.58 -6.91 -6.63
N LEU A 24 1.68 -5.92 -6.52
CA LEU A 24 0.66 -5.85 -5.47
C LEU A 24 -0.63 -6.53 -5.92
N ASP A 25 -1.21 -7.34 -5.04
CA ASP A 25 -2.54 -7.90 -5.18
C ASP A 25 -3.42 -7.47 -4.00
N LEU A 26 -4.19 -6.41 -4.21
CA LEU A 26 -5.04 -5.80 -3.18
C LEU A 26 -6.46 -6.36 -3.16
N ARG A 27 -6.74 -7.42 -3.93
CA ARG A 27 -8.05 -8.10 -3.88
C ARG A 27 -8.31 -8.63 -2.47
N PHE A 28 -9.58 -8.62 -2.06
CA PHE A 28 -9.96 -9.10 -0.73
C PHE A 28 -9.68 -10.61 -0.54
N SER A 29 -9.71 -11.39 -1.62
CA SER A 29 -9.42 -12.83 -1.61
C SER A 29 -7.93 -13.17 -1.43
N GLN A 30 -7.02 -12.19 -1.51
CA GLN A 30 -5.59 -12.40 -1.31
C GLN A 30 -5.28 -12.43 0.20
N GLN A 31 -4.76 -13.57 0.65
CA GLN A 31 -4.49 -13.85 2.06
C GLN A 31 -3.01 -13.68 2.44
N ASP A 32 -2.07 -13.74 1.49
CA ASP A 32 -0.63 -13.60 1.73
C ASP A 32 -0.26 -12.11 1.98
N PRO A 33 0.22 -11.75 3.19
CA PRO A 33 0.68 -10.41 3.54
C PRO A 33 1.71 -9.80 2.59
N ALA A 34 2.68 -10.60 2.14
CA ALA A 34 3.72 -10.12 1.24
C ALA A 34 3.14 -9.72 -0.12
N ARG A 35 2.09 -10.42 -0.58
CA ARG A 35 1.41 -10.11 -1.86
C ARG A 35 0.61 -8.82 -1.81
N TRP A 36 0.10 -8.42 -0.64
CA TRP A 36 -0.64 -7.17 -0.50
C TRP A 36 0.16 -6.01 0.11
N GLY A 37 1.45 -6.20 0.40
CA GLY A 37 2.41 -5.11 0.61
C GLY A 37 3.21 -5.16 1.91
N VAL A 38 2.95 -6.11 2.82
CA VAL A 38 3.70 -6.20 4.09
C VAL A 38 5.14 -6.57 3.82
N TRP A 39 6.08 -5.73 4.25
CA TRP A 39 7.52 -5.88 4.01
C TRP A 39 7.92 -6.06 2.54
N LYS A 40 7.02 -5.72 1.61
CA LYS A 40 7.26 -5.89 0.18
C LYS A 40 8.04 -4.68 -0.35
N ASN A 41 9.19 -4.94 -0.97
CA ASN A 41 9.93 -3.89 -1.67
C ASN A 41 9.13 -3.35 -2.88
N PRO A 42 9.21 -2.04 -3.17
CA PRO A 42 8.59 -1.48 -4.37
C PRO A 42 9.32 -1.96 -5.62
N VAL A 43 8.55 -2.41 -6.61
CA VAL A 43 9.09 -2.80 -7.94
C VAL A 43 8.89 -1.66 -8.94
N ALA A 44 7.75 -0.98 -8.88
CA ALA A 44 7.36 0.05 -9.85
C ALA A 44 6.70 1.27 -9.18
N ALA A 45 7.28 1.75 -8.07
CA ALA A 45 6.78 2.94 -7.37
C ALA A 45 7.41 4.25 -7.87
N GLY A 46 8.66 4.23 -8.34
CA GLY A 46 9.38 5.44 -8.79
C GLY A 46 9.35 6.55 -7.73
N ARG A 47 9.05 7.78 -8.15
CA ARG A 47 8.84 8.92 -7.21
C ARG A 47 7.71 8.69 -6.21
N GLY A 48 6.74 7.83 -6.54
CA GLY A 48 5.65 7.48 -5.64
C GLY A 48 6.06 6.66 -4.42
N SER A 49 7.32 6.22 -4.30
CA SER A 49 7.82 5.59 -3.07
C SER A 49 8.06 6.60 -1.94
N GLY A 50 8.20 7.89 -2.23
CA GLY A 50 8.59 8.88 -1.22
C GLY A 50 9.95 8.62 -0.56
N GLY A 51 10.79 7.77 -1.15
CA GLY A 51 12.05 7.32 -0.56
C GLY A 51 11.92 6.15 0.44
N HIS A 52 10.70 5.64 0.66
CA HIS A 52 10.47 4.50 1.55
C HIS A 52 10.84 3.17 0.89
N SER A 53 11.30 2.22 1.70
CA SER A 53 11.79 0.91 1.23
C SER A 53 10.70 -0.16 1.09
N TYR A 54 9.52 0.02 1.72
CA TYR A 54 8.47 -1.01 1.76
C TYR A 54 7.08 -0.44 1.51
N ASP A 55 6.25 -1.23 0.82
CA ASP A 55 4.86 -0.87 0.55
C ASP A 55 4.08 -0.62 1.86
N ILE A 56 4.19 -1.55 2.82
CA ILE A 56 3.65 -1.45 4.19
C ILE A 56 4.73 -1.91 5.17
N VAL A 57 4.97 -1.09 6.19
CA VAL A 57 5.82 -1.37 7.35
C VAL A 57 4.92 -1.54 8.58
N PRO A 58 4.68 -2.77 9.05
CA PRO A 58 3.93 -3.01 10.28
C PRO A 58 4.42 -2.17 11.47
N GLY A 59 3.48 -1.53 12.17
CA GLY A 59 3.76 -0.68 13.32
C GLY A 59 4.37 0.69 13.00
N ALA A 60 4.69 0.99 11.74
CA ALA A 60 5.29 2.26 11.33
C ALA A 60 4.66 2.83 10.04
N PRO A 61 3.45 3.40 10.13
CA PRO A 61 2.73 3.96 8.98
C PRO A 61 3.56 5.02 8.25
N GLU A 62 4.29 5.86 8.98
CA GLU A 62 5.14 6.94 8.45
C GLU A 62 6.32 6.43 7.62
N LYS A 63 6.66 5.13 7.72
CA LYS A 63 7.70 4.48 6.91
C LYS A 63 7.13 3.71 5.72
N SER A 64 5.81 3.72 5.54
CA SER A 64 5.10 2.94 4.52
C SER A 64 4.83 3.77 3.27
N ILE A 65 5.18 3.22 2.10
CA ILE A 65 4.84 3.85 0.81
C ILE A 65 3.32 4.09 0.72
N LEU A 66 2.49 3.13 1.14
CA LEU A 66 1.03 3.27 1.10
C LEU A 66 0.55 4.57 1.77
N MET A 67 1.08 4.89 2.95
CA MET A 67 0.69 6.09 3.68
C MET A 67 1.16 7.37 3.00
N HIS A 68 2.41 7.40 2.55
CA HIS A 68 2.93 8.51 1.75
C HIS A 68 2.02 8.81 0.55
N ARG A 69 1.58 7.77 -0.17
CA ARG A 69 0.73 7.93 -1.36
C ARG A 69 -0.69 8.37 -1.03
N LEU A 70 -1.28 7.91 0.07
CA LEU A 70 -2.63 8.35 0.49
C LEU A 70 -2.65 9.81 0.96
N GLN A 71 -1.55 10.29 1.54
CA GLN A 71 -1.43 11.65 2.07
C GLN A 71 -0.94 12.68 1.05
N SER A 72 -0.41 12.23 -0.09
CA SER A 72 0.19 13.12 -1.09
C SER A 72 -0.86 13.75 -2.01
N SER A 73 -0.69 15.04 -2.29
CA SER A 73 -1.42 15.76 -3.35
C SER A 73 -0.66 15.82 -4.68
N ASP A 74 0.59 15.33 -4.73
CA ASP A 74 1.41 15.27 -5.94
C ASP A 74 0.87 14.21 -6.91
N LEU A 75 0.60 14.58 -8.16
CA LEU A 75 0.11 13.66 -9.19
C LEU A 75 1.05 12.49 -9.46
N ALA A 76 2.36 12.65 -9.21
CA ALA A 76 3.33 11.56 -9.39
C ALA A 76 3.32 10.55 -8.23
N ALA A 77 2.82 10.93 -7.06
CA ALA A 77 2.87 10.11 -5.85
C ALA A 77 1.49 9.67 -5.34
N ARG A 78 0.48 10.52 -5.46
CA ARG A 78 -0.85 10.32 -4.88
C ARG A 78 -1.51 9.03 -5.34
N MET A 79 -2.24 8.40 -4.44
CA MET A 79 -3.19 7.34 -4.76
C MET A 79 -4.51 7.54 -4.02
N PRO A 80 -5.66 7.26 -4.66
CA PRO A 80 -5.81 6.89 -6.08
C PRO A 80 -5.39 8.03 -7.04
N ASN A 81 -4.85 7.69 -8.21
CA ASN A 81 -4.46 8.68 -9.20
C ASN A 81 -5.66 9.28 -9.95
N ILE A 82 -6.79 8.59 -9.94
CA ILE A 82 -8.06 9.00 -10.57
C ILE A 82 -8.98 9.61 -9.51
N GLY A 83 -9.65 10.72 -9.82
CA GLY A 83 -10.62 11.38 -8.93
C GLY A 83 -10.12 12.68 -8.27
N ASN A 84 -10.86 13.13 -7.24
CA ASN A 84 -10.68 14.41 -6.54
C ASN A 84 -9.22 14.63 -6.07
N ARG A 85 -8.75 15.88 -6.06
CA ARG A 85 -7.40 16.25 -5.59
C ARG A 85 -7.29 16.43 -4.07
N VAL A 86 -8.42 16.33 -3.38
CA VAL A 86 -8.48 16.40 -1.93
C VAL A 86 -8.10 15.05 -1.32
N VAL A 87 -7.21 15.08 -0.34
CA VAL A 87 -6.83 13.90 0.46
C VAL A 87 -8.06 13.39 1.22
N HIS A 88 -8.35 12.10 1.12
CA HIS A 88 -9.45 11.46 1.83
C HIS A 88 -9.04 11.20 3.28
N GLN A 89 -9.27 12.16 4.16
CA GLN A 89 -8.73 12.11 5.53
C GLN A 89 -9.20 10.88 6.32
N GLU A 90 -10.48 10.47 6.22
CA GLU A 90 -10.93 9.28 6.98
C GLU A 90 -10.25 7.99 6.50
N ALA A 91 -9.81 7.93 5.24
CA ALA A 91 -9.07 6.79 4.72
C ALA A 91 -7.63 6.80 5.20
N VAL A 92 -7.00 7.97 5.27
CA VAL A 92 -5.67 8.14 5.87
C VAL A 92 -5.69 7.67 7.32
N ASP A 93 -6.68 8.10 8.10
CA ASP A 93 -6.79 7.74 9.51
C ASP A 93 -7.05 6.23 9.68
N LEU A 94 -8.00 5.67 8.91
CA LEU A 94 -8.34 4.24 8.94
C LEU A 94 -7.14 3.35 8.58
N ILE A 95 -6.39 3.68 7.53
CA ILE A 95 -5.25 2.89 7.06
C ILE A 95 -4.05 3.11 7.98
N GLY A 96 -3.83 4.33 8.46
CA GLY A 96 -2.78 4.67 9.40
C GLY A 96 -2.93 3.88 10.70
N GLN A 97 -4.10 3.92 11.33
CA GLN A 97 -4.37 3.15 12.54
C GLN A 97 -4.16 1.65 12.31
N TRP A 98 -4.68 1.12 11.20
CA TRP A 98 -4.51 -0.29 10.87
C TRP A 98 -3.05 -0.73 10.74
N ILE A 99 -2.19 0.10 10.12
CA ILE A 99 -0.75 -0.20 10.01
C ILE A 99 -0.08 -0.12 11.38
N SER A 100 -0.41 0.89 12.19
CA SER A 100 0.14 1.06 13.55
C SER A 100 -0.15 -0.14 14.47
N GLU A 101 -1.30 -0.79 14.28
CA GLU A 101 -1.74 -1.93 15.09
C GLU A 101 -1.22 -3.29 14.59
N MET A 102 -0.48 -3.32 13.47
CA MET A 102 0.06 -4.58 12.94
C MET A 102 1.20 -5.13 13.82
N PRO A 103 1.30 -6.47 13.96
CA PRO A 103 2.48 -7.10 14.56
C PRO A 103 3.76 -6.77 13.77
N VAL A 104 4.80 -6.30 14.47
CA VAL A 104 6.07 -5.86 13.88
C VAL A 104 6.97 -7.04 13.47
N GLU A 105 6.63 -8.26 13.88
CA GLU A 105 7.44 -9.45 13.62
C GLU A 105 7.69 -9.64 12.12
N ARG A 106 8.97 -9.54 11.74
CA ARG A 106 9.45 -10.16 10.51
C ARG A 106 9.57 -11.64 10.80
N SER A 107 8.77 -12.46 10.13
CA SER A 107 9.11 -13.87 10.05
C SER A 107 10.38 -13.98 9.20
N ASP A 108 11.55 -14.02 9.83
CA ASP A 108 12.81 -14.41 9.18
C ASP A 108 12.85 -15.93 8.86
N SER A 109 11.69 -16.53 8.60
CA SER A 109 11.55 -17.91 8.20
C SER A 109 11.54 -18.01 6.67
N GLY A 110 12.75 -17.98 6.11
CA GLY A 110 13.07 -18.61 4.83
C GLY A 110 12.73 -17.80 3.59
N MET A 111 13.67 -16.96 3.17
CA MET A 111 13.88 -16.73 1.75
C MET A 111 15.16 -17.51 1.38
N PRO A 112 15.12 -18.44 0.40
CA PRO A 112 16.33 -19.08 -0.12
C PRO A 112 17.27 -18.07 -0.77
#